data_AF-A0A3B0VQI3-F1
#
_entry.id   AF-A0A3B0VQI3-F1
#
_cell.length_a   1.000
_cell.length_b   1.000
_cell.length_c   1.000
_cell.angle_alpha   90.00
_cell.angle_beta   90.00
_cell.angle_gamma   90.00
#
_symmetry.space_group_name_H-M   'P 1'
#
loop_
_entity.id
_entity.type
_entity.pdbx_description
1 polymer ?
#
loop_
_entity_poly.entity_id
_entity_poly.type
_entity_poly.pdbx_seq_one_letter_code
_entity_poly.pdbx_strand_id
1 'polypeptide(L)'
;MITLIKKPQWLLAIFMMLFASIAFGHGMSEAEKQLIIEGGSLQYIWIGATHMLSGYDHLAFVFGIIFFLRKFKDIVKYITVFTLGHSITLIFATFNAIQVNYFLVDAVIALSVVYIAFHNLDGFKKYLHIKAPNMLAMIFGFGLIHGLGLSTRLQQLPLNPEHLLMNIVSFNIGIEIGQIAALTIMLLVIMMFRKSHLFPVFSKISNVFLILAGGYLFLMQMHGYAHSSHPEEFMVNAQSTKHQDNTVATLPASNWTDTIQLSIPARGDLEYKLQQRQGDIFEYSWQTNQGRLFYDFHGEPKGDTTGYFKSFEKDTQTNATGTLQTTFAGTHGWYWKNNNAFPVTVTLQIKGDYQRLDLQKAPLETNPLPIKSTHDTL
;
A
#
# COMPACT_ATOMS: atom_id res chain seq x y z
N MET A 1 28.68 -28.23 42.72
CA MET A 1 28.85 -28.53 41.28
C MET A 1 27.67 -28.00 40.47
N ILE A 2 27.25 -26.74 40.68
CA ILE A 2 26.20 -26.08 39.90
C ILE A 2 26.57 -24.59 39.81
N THR A 3 27.48 -24.29 38.89
CA THR A 3 27.71 -22.95 38.36
C THR A 3 27.90 -23.10 36.85
N LEU A 4 27.42 -22.10 36.10
CA LEU A 4 27.59 -21.90 34.66
C LEU A 4 26.57 -22.57 33.73
N ILE A 5 25.33 -22.09 33.75
CA ILE A 5 24.57 -21.92 32.50
C ILE A 5 24.69 -20.45 32.11
N LYS A 6 25.65 -20.15 31.22
CA LYS A 6 25.84 -18.83 30.63
C LYS A 6 24.71 -18.58 29.61
N LYS A 7 23.92 -17.52 29.87
CA LYS A 7 23.05 -16.73 28.98
C LYS A 7 22.48 -17.45 27.73
N PRO A 8 21.16 -17.68 27.66
CA PRO A 8 20.57 -18.22 26.45
C PRO A 8 20.19 -17.08 25.51
N GLN A 9 21.19 -16.43 24.88
CA GLN A 9 20.94 -15.44 23.82
C GLN A 9 20.19 -16.06 22.62
N TRP A 10 20.32 -17.38 22.45
CA TRP A 10 19.64 -18.17 21.44
C TRP A 10 18.19 -18.51 21.80
N LEU A 11 17.81 -18.59 23.09
CA LEU A 11 16.39 -18.76 23.47
C LEU A 11 15.56 -17.51 23.17
N LEU A 12 16.15 -16.31 23.22
CA LEU A 12 15.48 -15.08 22.78
C LEU A 12 15.27 -15.06 21.26
N ALA A 13 16.24 -15.58 20.49
CA ALA A 13 16.11 -15.73 19.04
C ALA A 13 15.07 -16.79 18.64
N ILE A 14 15.01 -17.91 19.37
CA ILE A 14 13.96 -18.94 19.21
C ILE A 14 12.60 -18.40 19.64
N PHE A 15 12.53 -17.62 20.72
CA PHE A 15 11.30 -16.93 21.16
C PHE A 15 10.80 -15.92 20.12
N MET A 16 11.69 -15.23 19.40
CA MET A 16 11.33 -14.34 18.28
C MET A 16 10.88 -15.09 17.02
N MET A 17 11.39 -16.31 16.76
CA MET A 17 10.88 -17.16 15.67
C MET A 17 9.49 -17.74 15.96
N LEU A 18 9.11 -17.87 17.24
CA LEU A 18 7.84 -18.46 17.67
C LEU A 18 6.64 -17.50 17.67
N PHE A 19 6.85 -16.21 17.35
CA PHE A 19 5.79 -15.20 17.17
C PHE A 19 5.76 -14.63 15.73
N ALA A 20 6.06 -15.47 14.75
CA ALA A 20 6.17 -15.14 13.32
C ALA A 20 4.83 -14.89 12.60
N SER A 21 3.80 -14.41 13.32
CA SER A 21 2.50 -14.11 12.70
C SER A 21 2.08 -12.68 13.00
N ILE A 22 2.06 -11.89 11.93
CA ILE A 22 1.43 -10.57 11.76
C ILE A 22 2.34 -9.38 12.15
N ALA A 23 3.30 -9.07 11.28
CA ALA A 23 3.79 -7.70 11.10
C ALA A 23 3.90 -7.44 9.60
N PHE A 24 2.77 -7.04 8.99
CA PHE A 24 2.74 -6.57 7.59
C PHE A 24 3.29 -5.15 7.54
N GLY A 25 4.14 -4.84 6.55
CA GLY A 25 4.57 -3.47 6.26
C GLY A 25 3.35 -2.55 6.23
N HIS A 26 3.32 -1.51 7.07
CA HIS A 26 2.16 -0.65 7.21
C HIS A 26 1.83 -0.01 5.85
N GLY A 27 0.69 -0.41 5.28
CA GLY A 27 0.14 0.15 4.06
C GLY A 27 -1.17 0.85 4.30
N MET A 28 -1.66 1.54 3.27
CA MET A 28 -2.98 2.14 3.29
C MET A 28 -4.05 1.04 3.25
N SER A 29 -5.00 1.10 4.17
CA SER A 29 -6.20 0.26 4.13
C SER A 29 -7.08 0.62 2.93
N GLU A 30 -7.87 -0.34 2.44
CA GLU A 30 -8.79 -0.11 1.31
C GLU A 30 -9.80 1.02 1.59
N ALA A 31 -10.21 1.19 2.85
CA ALA A 31 -11.04 2.32 3.28
C ALA A 31 -10.32 3.67 3.13
N GLU A 32 -9.03 3.76 3.45
CA GLU A 32 -8.24 4.98 3.27
C GLU A 32 -8.01 5.28 1.79
N LYS A 33 -7.84 4.25 0.95
CA LYS A 33 -7.75 4.41 -0.51
C LYS A 33 -9.05 4.97 -1.10
N GLN A 34 -10.20 4.49 -0.62
CA GLN A 34 -11.51 4.99 -1.06
C GLN A 34 -11.75 6.45 -0.65
N LEU A 35 -11.35 6.83 0.56
CA LEU A 35 -11.47 8.21 1.04
C LEU A 35 -10.61 9.21 0.23
N ILE A 36 -9.47 8.77 -0.31
CA ILE A 36 -8.62 9.56 -1.23
C ILE A 36 -9.35 9.90 -2.54
N ILE A 37 -10.24 9.03 -3.01
CA ILE A 37 -10.98 9.17 -4.26
C ILE A 37 -12.18 10.11 -4.09
N GLU A 38 -12.84 10.04 -2.92
CA GLU A 38 -14.08 10.77 -2.62
C GLU A 38 -13.86 12.13 -1.92
N GLY A 39 -12.68 12.34 -1.32
CA GLY A 39 -12.38 13.47 -0.45
C GLY A 39 -11.66 14.65 -1.10
N GLY A 40 -11.89 15.86 -0.56
CA GLY A 40 -11.08 17.05 -0.89
C GLY A 40 -9.76 17.12 -0.10
N SER A 41 -9.00 18.21 -0.23
CA SER A 41 -7.69 18.41 0.43
C SER A 41 -7.68 18.10 1.94
N LEU A 42 -8.77 18.38 2.66
CA LEU A 42 -8.90 18.07 4.09
C LEU A 42 -8.86 16.56 4.39
N GLN A 43 -9.42 15.74 3.51
CA GLN A 43 -9.40 14.29 3.64
C GLN A 43 -7.98 13.77 3.48
N TYR A 44 -7.21 14.29 2.51
CA TYR A 44 -5.80 13.93 2.32
C TYR A 44 -4.95 14.32 3.53
N ILE A 45 -5.21 15.46 4.16
CA ILE A 45 -4.55 15.84 5.42
C ILE A 45 -4.87 14.80 6.51
N TRP A 46 -6.14 14.42 6.66
CA TRP A 46 -6.52 13.42 7.66
C TRP A 46 -5.85 12.07 7.43
N ILE A 47 -5.85 11.59 6.18
CA ILE A 47 -5.27 10.30 5.82
C ILE A 47 -3.75 10.31 5.98
N GLY A 48 -3.08 11.41 5.62
CA GLY A 48 -1.65 11.59 5.88
C GLY A 48 -1.33 11.55 7.38
N ALA A 49 -2.17 12.18 8.20
CA ALA A 49 -2.01 12.17 9.66
C ALA A 49 -2.23 10.78 10.26
N THR A 50 -3.27 10.06 9.85
CA THR A 50 -3.55 8.71 10.34
C THR A 50 -2.47 7.74 9.89
N HIS A 51 -2.03 7.80 8.63
CA HIS A 51 -0.94 6.97 8.10
C HIS A 51 0.36 7.13 8.92
N MET A 52 0.73 8.37 9.26
CA MET A 52 1.88 8.62 10.12
C MET A 52 1.71 8.05 11.53
N LEU A 53 0.49 8.06 12.08
CA LEU A 53 0.19 7.57 13.42
C LEU A 53 -0.01 6.06 13.50
N SER A 54 -0.41 5.39 12.41
CA SER A 54 -0.57 3.93 12.33
C SER A 54 0.70 3.23 11.82
N GLY A 55 1.61 3.95 11.17
CA GLY A 55 2.92 3.48 10.74
C GLY A 55 3.86 3.19 11.91
N TYR A 56 3.96 1.92 12.33
CA TYR A 56 4.80 1.50 13.44
C TYR A 56 6.31 1.72 13.18
N ASP A 57 6.74 1.65 11.92
CA ASP A 57 8.09 1.94 11.46
C ASP A 57 8.45 3.43 11.62
N HIS A 58 7.53 4.32 11.23
CA HIS A 58 7.64 5.76 11.40
C HIS A 58 7.66 6.15 12.89
N LEU A 59 6.75 5.57 13.69
CA LEU A 59 6.74 5.77 15.14
C LEU A 59 8.01 5.24 15.82
N ALA A 60 8.54 4.09 15.37
CA ALA A 60 9.80 3.55 15.89
C ALA A 60 11.00 4.46 15.55
N PHE A 61 11.02 5.04 14.35
CA PHE A 61 12.03 6.02 13.95
C PHE A 61 11.97 7.29 14.81
N VAL A 62 10.77 7.89 14.96
CA VAL A 62 10.53 9.05 15.83
C VAL A 62 10.91 8.75 17.27
N PHE A 63 10.53 7.57 17.77
CA PHE A 63 10.89 7.09 19.11
C PHE A 63 12.41 6.89 19.28
N GLY A 64 13.14 6.50 18.23
CA GLY A 64 14.60 6.46 18.26
C GLY A 64 15.20 7.87 18.39
N ILE A 65 14.68 8.82 17.62
CA ILE A 65 15.20 10.20 17.55
C ILE A 65 15.12 10.92 18.92
N ILE A 66 14.04 10.72 19.68
CA ILE A 66 13.83 11.43 20.96
C ILE A 66 14.90 11.13 22.03
N PHE A 67 15.61 10.00 21.96
CA PHE A 67 16.69 9.70 22.92
C PHE A 67 17.88 10.65 22.72
N PHE A 68 18.16 11.01 21.47
CA PHE A 68 19.21 11.95 21.09
C PHE A 68 18.79 13.40 21.32
N LEU A 69 17.55 13.77 21.01
CA LEU A 69 17.09 15.15 21.06
C LEU A 69 16.74 15.60 22.48
N ARG A 70 17.34 16.71 22.91
CA ARG A 70 17.15 17.30 24.26
C ARG A 70 16.56 18.70 24.23
N LYS A 71 16.68 19.41 23.11
CA LYS A 71 16.23 20.79 22.95
C LYS A 71 15.16 20.85 21.88
N PHE A 72 14.12 21.64 22.13
CA PHE A 72 13.02 21.85 21.20
C PHE A 72 13.50 22.36 19.83
N LYS A 73 14.50 23.24 19.80
CA LYS A 73 15.10 23.74 18.54
C LYS A 73 15.71 22.61 17.69
N ASP A 74 16.36 21.65 18.32
CA ASP A 74 16.97 20.53 17.60
C ASP A 74 15.88 19.61 17.02
N ILE A 75 14.80 19.40 17.78
CA ILE A 75 13.60 18.67 17.35
C ILE A 75 13.02 19.25 16.07
N VAL A 76 12.67 20.53 16.09
CA VAL A 76 12.13 21.20 14.89
C VAL A 76 13.12 21.07 13.73
N LYS A 77 14.42 21.31 13.95
CA LYS A 77 15.45 21.21 12.92
C LYS A 77 15.49 19.84 12.25
N TYR A 78 15.52 18.75 13.02
CA TYR A 78 15.62 17.40 12.45
C TYR A 78 14.32 16.93 11.80
N ILE A 79 13.17 17.25 12.38
CA ILE A 79 11.86 16.98 11.76
C ILE A 79 11.76 17.71 10.42
N THR A 80 12.04 19.00 10.38
CA THR A 80 11.95 19.80 9.15
C THR A 80 12.86 19.26 8.05
N VAL A 81 14.10 18.88 8.38
CA VAL A 81 15.02 18.31 7.39
C VAL A 81 14.55 16.94 6.88
N PHE A 82 13.98 16.10 7.76
CA PHE A 82 13.36 14.84 7.35
C PHE A 82 12.18 15.08 6.40
N THR A 83 11.22 15.93 6.80
CA THR A 83 10.03 16.26 6.01
C THR A 83 10.40 16.88 4.66
N LEU A 84 11.45 17.70 4.62
CA LEU A 84 11.95 18.29 3.38
C LEU A 84 12.51 17.21 2.45
N GLY A 85 13.34 16.30 2.94
CA GLY A 85 13.82 15.16 2.13
C GLY A 85 12.65 14.28 1.64
N HIS A 86 11.74 13.93 2.54
CA HIS A 86 10.54 13.15 2.23
C HIS A 86 9.71 13.80 1.11
N SER A 87 9.40 15.08 1.26
CA SER A 87 8.55 15.81 0.30
C SER A 87 9.21 15.91 -1.08
N ILE A 88 10.53 16.15 -1.14
CA ILE A 88 11.28 16.22 -2.40
C ILE A 88 11.12 14.91 -3.18
N THR A 89 11.44 13.78 -2.56
CA THR A 89 11.40 12.50 -3.27
C THR A 89 9.98 12.04 -3.55
N LEU A 90 9.03 12.30 -2.65
CA LEU A 90 7.62 11.98 -2.89
C LEU A 90 7.08 12.68 -4.14
N ILE A 91 7.28 14.01 -4.23
CA ILE A 91 6.82 14.79 -5.38
C ILE A 91 7.59 14.35 -6.64
N PHE A 92 8.92 14.30 -6.56
CA PHE A 92 9.76 13.97 -7.72
C PHE A 92 9.45 12.58 -8.28
N ALA A 93 9.41 11.55 -7.43
CA ALA A 93 9.14 10.18 -7.87
C ALA A 93 7.73 10.04 -8.44
N THR A 94 6.73 10.71 -7.84
CA THR A 94 5.33 10.63 -8.31
C THR A 94 5.17 11.28 -9.68
N PHE A 95 5.75 12.45 -9.91
CA PHE A 95 5.64 13.15 -11.20
C PHE A 95 6.47 12.52 -12.33
N ASN A 96 7.53 11.79 -11.99
CA ASN A 96 8.38 11.10 -12.97
C ASN A 96 8.03 9.60 -13.10
N ALA A 97 6.93 9.16 -12.49
CA ALA A 97 6.51 7.75 -12.46
C ALA A 97 7.64 6.79 -12.05
N ILE A 98 8.51 7.22 -11.12
CA ILE A 98 9.60 6.39 -10.62
C ILE A 98 8.99 5.39 -9.64
N GLN A 99 9.11 4.11 -9.98
CA GLN A 99 8.63 3.00 -9.17
C GLN A 99 9.81 2.15 -8.74
N VAL A 100 9.88 1.87 -7.44
CA VAL A 100 10.89 1.00 -6.84
C VAL A 100 10.17 -0.06 -6.04
N ASN A 101 10.72 -1.27 -5.99
CA ASN A 101 10.09 -2.34 -5.22
C ASN A 101 9.91 -1.95 -3.75
N TYR A 102 8.65 -1.95 -3.27
CA TYR A 102 8.31 -1.47 -1.93
C TYR A 102 8.95 -2.33 -0.83
N PHE A 103 9.16 -3.64 -1.03
CA PHE A 103 9.89 -4.46 -0.07
C PHE A 103 11.32 -3.95 0.11
N LEU A 104 12.00 -3.58 -0.99
CA LEU A 104 13.36 -3.04 -0.90
C LEU A 104 13.38 -1.67 -0.22
N VAL A 105 12.42 -0.80 -0.53
CA VAL A 105 12.35 0.52 0.12
C VAL A 105 12.04 0.39 1.61
N ASP A 106 11.05 -0.42 1.98
CA ASP A 106 10.67 -0.68 3.37
C ASP A 106 11.80 -1.38 4.14
N ALA A 107 12.58 -2.24 3.49
CA ALA A 107 13.78 -2.84 4.08
C ALA A 107 14.80 -1.75 4.46
N VAL A 108 15.06 -0.80 3.57
CA VAL A 108 15.97 0.32 3.86
C VAL A 108 15.40 1.26 4.92
N ILE A 109 14.09 1.49 4.93
CA ILE A 109 13.39 2.22 6.00
C ILE A 109 13.63 1.53 7.36
N ALA A 110 13.47 0.21 7.43
CA ALA A 110 13.76 -0.56 8.64
C ALA A 110 15.23 -0.42 9.11
N LEU A 111 16.19 -0.39 8.16
CA LEU A 111 17.60 -0.13 8.47
C LEU A 111 17.84 1.29 9.02
N SER A 112 17.01 2.28 8.67
CA SER A 112 17.11 3.62 9.26
C SER A 112 16.81 3.62 10.76
N VAL A 113 15.87 2.78 11.22
CA VAL A 113 15.57 2.57 12.65
C VAL A 113 16.76 1.95 13.36
N VAL A 114 17.36 0.91 12.75
CA VAL A 114 18.60 0.29 13.25
C VAL A 114 19.72 1.30 13.35
N TYR A 115 19.90 2.14 12.32
CA TYR A 115 20.93 3.19 12.30
C TYR A 115 20.77 4.16 13.47
N ILE A 116 19.57 4.71 13.70
CA ILE A 116 19.32 5.67 14.78
C ILE A 116 19.59 5.03 16.14
N ALA A 117 19.11 3.81 16.35
CA ALA A 117 19.31 3.10 17.61
C ALA A 117 20.79 2.72 17.86
N PHE A 118 21.50 2.32 16.81
CA PHE A 118 22.94 2.05 16.86
C PHE A 118 23.75 3.32 17.15
N HIS A 119 23.38 4.45 16.53
CA HIS A 119 23.96 5.75 16.83
C HIS A 119 23.76 6.14 18.29
N ASN A 120 22.54 5.99 18.83
CA ASN A 120 22.19 6.31 20.21
C ASN A 120 22.98 5.51 21.25
N LEU A 121 23.47 4.32 20.90
CA LEU A 121 24.30 3.46 21.75
C LEU A 121 25.81 3.74 21.64
N ASP A 122 26.20 4.79 20.91
CA ASP A 122 27.59 5.06 20.47
C ASP A 122 28.19 3.91 19.64
N GLY A 123 27.37 3.17 18.90
CA GLY A 123 27.79 1.96 18.20
C GLY A 123 28.94 2.18 17.22
N PHE A 124 28.92 3.30 16.48
CA PHE A 124 29.99 3.69 15.56
C PHE A 124 31.37 3.79 16.24
N LYS A 125 31.40 4.37 17.44
CA LYS A 125 32.64 4.52 18.21
C LYS A 125 33.05 3.22 18.90
N LYS A 126 32.08 2.51 19.50
CA LYS A 126 32.34 1.32 20.34
C LYS A 126 32.67 0.07 19.55
N TYR A 127 32.00 -0.15 18.42
CA TYR A 127 32.10 -1.40 17.64
C TYR A 127 32.78 -1.23 16.29
N LEU A 128 32.64 -0.05 15.66
CA LEU A 128 33.23 0.20 14.33
C LEU A 128 34.50 1.06 14.37
N HIS A 129 34.84 1.61 15.53
CA HIS A 129 35.99 2.50 15.74
C HIS A 129 36.06 3.70 14.78
N ILE A 130 34.90 4.18 14.31
CA ILE A 130 34.79 5.35 13.42
C ILE A 130 33.96 6.46 14.07
N LYS A 131 34.14 7.69 13.58
CA LYS A 131 33.26 8.79 13.92
C LYS A 131 31.89 8.56 13.27
N ALA A 132 30.83 8.77 14.03
CA ALA A 132 29.47 8.68 13.50
C ALA A 132 29.27 9.65 12.32
N PRO A 133 28.55 9.23 11.26
CA PRO A 133 28.18 10.12 10.16
C PRO A 133 27.39 11.35 10.62
N ASN A 134 27.35 12.39 9.79
CA ASN A 134 26.59 13.60 10.11
C ASN A 134 25.10 13.28 10.24
N MET A 135 24.55 13.42 11.45
CA MET A 135 23.16 13.06 11.76
C MET A 135 22.15 13.81 10.89
N LEU A 136 22.39 15.09 10.58
CA LEU A 136 21.47 15.89 9.79
C LEU A 136 21.43 15.43 8.33
N ALA A 137 22.60 15.09 7.76
CA ALA A 137 22.68 14.53 6.42
C ALA A 137 22.01 13.14 6.35
N MET A 138 22.17 12.32 7.38
CA MET A 138 21.53 11.00 7.44
C MET A 138 20.01 11.10 7.57
N ILE A 139 19.50 12.00 8.42
CA ILE A 139 18.05 12.21 8.56
C ILE A 139 17.44 12.78 7.28
N PHE A 140 18.15 13.67 6.58
CA PHE A 140 17.74 14.11 5.24
C PHE A 140 17.67 12.92 4.26
N GLY A 141 18.72 12.09 4.23
CA GLY A 141 18.79 10.90 3.38
C GLY A 141 17.69 9.87 3.69
N PHE A 142 17.39 9.65 4.97
CA PHE A 142 16.25 8.83 5.37
C PHE A 142 14.94 9.43 4.92
N GLY A 143 14.77 10.75 5.05
CA GLY A 143 13.62 11.47 4.48
C GLY A 143 13.42 11.13 3.01
N LEU A 144 14.46 11.28 2.17
CA LEU A 144 14.41 10.94 0.73
C LEU A 144 13.92 9.50 0.50
N ILE A 145 14.46 8.53 1.24
CA ILE A 145 14.09 7.11 1.10
C ILE A 145 12.63 6.86 1.53
N HIS A 146 12.17 7.48 2.63
CA HIS A 146 10.79 7.33 3.08
C HIS A 146 9.80 7.94 2.08
N GLY A 147 10.14 9.11 1.51
CA GLY A 147 9.34 9.74 0.46
C GLY A 147 9.20 8.87 -0.80
N LEU A 148 10.26 8.13 -1.16
CA LEU A 148 10.22 7.17 -2.27
C LEU A 148 9.28 6.00 -2.00
N GLY A 149 9.29 5.46 -0.77
CA GLY A 149 8.46 4.32 -0.38
C GLY A 149 6.98 4.66 -0.43
N LEU A 150 6.62 5.82 0.10
CA LEU A 150 5.26 6.35 0.02
C LEU A 150 4.84 6.65 -1.42
N SER A 151 5.72 7.25 -2.24
CA SER A 151 5.42 7.55 -3.64
C SER A 151 5.01 6.31 -4.42
N THR A 152 5.74 5.21 -4.25
CA THR A 152 5.44 3.94 -4.92
C THR A 152 4.02 3.46 -4.58
N ARG A 153 3.61 3.59 -3.31
CA ARG A 153 2.26 3.19 -2.87
C ARG A 153 1.18 4.18 -3.31
N LEU A 154 1.48 5.47 -3.32
CA LEU A 154 0.55 6.52 -3.72
C LEU A 154 0.24 6.44 -5.22
N GLN A 155 1.23 6.11 -6.06
CA GLN A 155 1.06 5.88 -7.50
C GLN A 155 0.17 4.66 -7.84
N GLN A 156 -0.12 3.76 -6.89
CA GLN A 156 -1.07 2.66 -7.07
C GLN A 156 -2.54 3.07 -6.85
N LEU A 157 -2.77 4.31 -6.44
CA LEU A 157 -4.11 4.86 -6.23
C LEU A 157 -4.61 5.50 -7.54
N PRO A 158 -5.92 5.48 -7.82
CA PRO A 158 -6.48 6.19 -8.97
C PRO A 158 -6.48 7.70 -8.68
N LEU A 159 -5.33 8.33 -8.90
CA LEU A 159 -5.12 9.75 -8.63
C LEU A 159 -5.66 10.60 -9.78
N ASN A 160 -6.45 11.62 -9.47
CA ASN A 160 -6.84 12.62 -10.46
C ASN A 160 -5.62 13.48 -10.86
N PRO A 161 -5.18 13.46 -12.14
CA PRO A 161 -4.02 14.21 -12.60
C PRO A 161 -4.14 15.73 -12.37
N GLU A 162 -5.36 16.29 -12.44
CA GLU A 162 -5.59 17.73 -12.31
C GLU A 162 -5.33 18.26 -10.89
N HIS A 163 -5.52 17.42 -9.87
CA HIS A 163 -5.36 17.78 -8.46
C HIS A 163 -4.18 17.08 -7.77
N LEU A 164 -3.38 16.33 -8.52
CA LEU A 164 -2.30 15.49 -8.01
C LEU A 164 -1.34 16.23 -7.08
N LEU A 165 -0.84 17.40 -7.49
CA LEU A 165 0.08 18.19 -6.68
C LEU A 165 -0.56 18.63 -5.36
N MET A 166 -1.80 19.12 -5.42
CA MET A 166 -2.53 19.60 -4.25
C MET A 166 -2.81 18.46 -3.27
N ASN A 167 -3.13 17.27 -3.80
CA ASN A 167 -3.37 16.05 -3.02
C ASN A 167 -2.09 15.58 -2.32
N ILE A 168 -0.94 15.55 -3.02
CA ILE A 168 0.37 15.21 -2.44
C ILE A 168 0.76 16.21 -1.34
N VAL A 169 0.60 17.50 -1.60
CA VAL A 169 0.91 18.54 -0.61
C VAL A 169 0.00 18.43 0.62
N SER A 170 -1.29 18.22 0.42
CA SER A 170 -2.26 18.02 1.50
C SER A 170 -1.93 16.78 2.35
N PHE A 171 -1.55 15.68 1.70
CA PHE A 171 -1.12 14.46 2.38
C PHE A 171 0.14 14.70 3.23
N ASN A 172 1.15 15.39 2.69
CA ASN A 172 2.36 15.74 3.43
C ASN A 172 2.10 16.64 4.64
N ILE A 173 1.19 17.61 4.52
CA ILE A 173 0.75 18.43 5.65
C ILE A 173 0.15 17.54 6.74
N GLY A 174 -0.67 16.56 6.33
CA GLY A 174 -1.17 15.50 7.21
C GLY A 174 -0.08 14.76 7.97
N ILE A 175 0.92 14.23 7.25
CA ILE A 175 2.06 13.53 7.86
C ILE A 175 2.77 14.43 8.87
N GLU A 176 3.04 15.69 8.52
CA GLU A 176 3.74 16.61 9.40
C GLU A 176 2.94 16.88 10.68
N ILE A 177 1.61 17.06 10.58
CA ILE A 177 0.72 17.17 11.74
C ILE A 177 0.77 15.92 12.61
N GLY A 178 0.64 14.73 12.01
CA GLY A 178 0.70 13.44 12.73
C GLY A 178 2.04 13.26 13.45
N GLN A 179 3.16 13.59 12.79
CA GLN A 179 4.50 13.49 13.33
C GLN A 179 4.74 14.46 14.48
N ILE A 180 4.32 15.73 14.34
CA ILE A 180 4.43 16.73 15.40
C ILE A 180 3.59 16.32 16.62
N ALA A 181 2.37 15.82 16.40
CA ALA A 181 1.49 15.34 17.47
C ALA A 181 2.13 14.17 18.23
N ALA A 182 2.55 13.11 17.52
CA ALA A 182 3.20 11.95 18.11
C ALA A 182 4.47 12.34 18.89
N LEU A 183 5.32 13.16 18.28
CA LEU A 183 6.58 13.56 18.89
C LEU A 183 6.35 14.43 20.13
N THR A 184 5.37 15.35 20.10
CA THR A 184 5.05 16.20 21.27
C THR A 184 4.66 15.34 22.47
N ILE A 185 3.77 14.37 22.27
CA ILE A 185 3.33 13.44 23.32
C ILE A 185 4.52 12.62 23.84
N MET A 186 5.29 12.00 22.95
CA MET A 186 6.45 11.19 23.31
C MET A 186 7.51 12.01 24.07
N LEU A 187 7.77 13.24 23.62
CA LEU A 187 8.74 14.13 24.25
C LEU A 187 8.32 14.51 25.66
N LEU A 188 7.06 14.86 25.88
CA LEU A 188 6.55 15.19 27.23
C LEU A 188 6.76 14.02 28.20
N VAL A 189 6.36 12.81 27.79
CA VAL A 189 6.53 11.58 28.59
C VAL A 189 8.01 11.35 28.91
N ILE A 190 8.87 11.46 27.91
CA ILE A 190 10.30 11.16 28.06
C ILE A 190 11.02 12.26 28.83
N MET A 191 10.65 13.54 28.70
CA MET A 191 11.22 14.62 29.50
C MET A 191 10.93 14.44 30.99
N MET A 192 9.71 14.01 31.34
CA MET A 192 9.36 13.67 32.73
C MET A 192 10.18 12.48 33.21
N PHE A 193 10.28 11.42 32.40
CA PHE A 193 10.99 10.21 32.77
C PHE A 193 12.52 10.34 32.77
N ARG A 194 13.09 11.30 32.02
CA ARG A 194 14.55 11.50 31.88
C ARG A 194 15.24 11.86 33.19
N LYS A 195 14.52 12.39 34.18
CA LYS A 195 15.05 12.66 35.52
C LYS A 195 15.17 11.42 36.41
N SER A 196 14.58 10.29 36.00
CA SER A 196 14.62 9.04 36.75
C SER A 196 15.99 8.35 36.65
N HIS A 197 16.41 7.70 37.73
CA HIS A 197 17.61 6.85 37.76
C HIS A 197 17.49 5.61 36.84
N LEU A 198 16.26 5.23 36.46
CA LEU A 198 16.01 4.11 35.54
C LEU A 198 16.20 4.49 34.07
N PHE A 199 16.26 5.79 33.75
CA PHE A 199 16.32 6.28 32.38
C PHE A 199 17.50 5.73 31.56
N PRO A 200 18.75 5.63 32.09
CA PRO A 200 19.86 5.07 31.32
C PRO A 200 19.66 3.61 30.94
N VAL A 201 19.10 2.81 31.86
CA VAL A 201 18.80 1.39 31.62
C VAL A 201 17.68 1.26 30.59
N PHE A 202 16.59 2.01 30.78
CA PHE A 202 15.48 2.06 29.82
C PHE A 202 15.96 2.47 28.43
N SER A 203 16.74 3.56 28.31
CA SER A 203 17.28 4.03 27.03
C SER A 203 18.11 2.93 26.34
N LYS A 204 18.98 2.24 27.10
CA LYS A 204 19.78 1.15 26.55
C LYS A 204 18.90 -0.01 26.06
N ILE A 205 17.93 -0.44 26.85
CA ILE A 205 17.01 -1.53 26.50
C ILE A 205 16.19 -1.15 25.26
N SER A 206 15.61 0.05 25.24
CA SER A 206 14.80 0.55 24.13
C SER A 206 15.59 0.62 22.82
N ASN A 207 16.84 1.11 22.84
CA ASN A 207 17.67 1.14 21.63
C ASN A 207 18.12 -0.26 21.18
N VAL A 208 18.41 -1.17 22.10
CA VAL A 208 18.68 -2.58 21.72
C VAL A 208 17.43 -3.21 21.10
N PHE A 209 16.25 -2.95 21.67
CA PHE A 209 14.98 -3.40 21.10
C PHE A 209 14.76 -2.83 19.69
N LEU A 210 14.99 -1.54 19.47
CA LEU A 210 14.86 -0.91 18.14
C LEU A 210 15.81 -1.53 17.11
N ILE A 211 17.05 -1.88 17.49
CA ILE A 211 17.97 -2.61 16.59
C ILE A 211 17.39 -3.97 16.22
N LEU A 212 16.88 -4.73 17.20
CA LEU A 212 16.32 -6.05 16.96
C LEU A 212 15.03 -5.99 16.13
N ALA A 213 14.13 -5.06 16.44
CA ALA A 213 12.88 -4.84 15.73
C ALA A 213 13.13 -4.37 14.30
N GLY A 214 14.03 -3.40 14.09
CA GLY A 214 14.41 -2.94 12.75
C GLY A 214 15.11 -4.03 11.94
N GLY A 215 15.98 -4.83 12.56
CA GLY A 215 16.60 -5.99 11.91
C GLY A 215 15.59 -7.07 11.53
N TYR A 216 14.61 -7.35 12.40
CA TYR A 216 13.52 -8.26 12.12
C TYR A 216 12.65 -7.77 10.95
N LEU A 217 12.25 -6.50 10.96
CA LEU A 217 11.49 -5.89 9.87
C LEU A 217 12.26 -5.95 8.55
N PHE A 218 13.56 -5.64 8.55
CA PHE A 218 14.41 -5.78 7.37
C PHE A 218 14.39 -7.21 6.81
N LEU A 219 14.58 -8.23 7.66
CA LEU A 219 14.54 -9.62 7.24
C LEU A 219 13.17 -10.03 6.69
N MET A 220 12.08 -9.57 7.32
CA MET A 220 10.72 -9.79 6.82
C MET A 220 10.51 -9.19 5.43
N GLN A 221 10.98 -7.96 5.20
CA GLN A 221 10.87 -7.32 3.89
C GLN A 221 11.72 -8.02 2.83
N MET A 222 12.96 -8.41 3.16
CA MET A 222 13.82 -9.16 2.24
C MET A 222 13.27 -10.56 1.95
N HIS A 223 12.63 -11.21 2.93
CA HIS A 223 11.94 -12.47 2.72
C HIS A 223 10.74 -12.30 1.78
N GLY A 224 9.93 -11.26 1.98
CA GLY A 224 8.83 -10.89 1.09
C GLY A 224 9.31 -10.63 -0.34
N TYR A 225 10.40 -9.87 -0.49
CA TYR A 225 11.05 -9.64 -1.78
C TYR A 225 11.50 -10.95 -2.46
N ALA A 226 12.08 -11.89 -1.72
CA ALA A 226 12.54 -13.16 -2.28
C ALA A 226 11.40 -14.10 -2.72
N HIS A 227 10.20 -13.93 -2.16
CA HIS A 227 9.02 -14.76 -2.44
C HIS A 227 7.97 -14.05 -3.31
N SER A 228 8.13 -12.76 -3.61
CA SER A 228 7.30 -12.07 -4.61
C SER A 228 7.72 -12.52 -6.01
N SER A 229 6.90 -13.37 -6.65
CA SER A 229 7.24 -14.04 -7.91
C SER A 229 6.84 -13.28 -9.18
N HIS A 230 6.40 -12.03 -9.11
CA HIS A 230 5.82 -11.32 -10.26
C HIS A 230 6.34 -9.88 -10.41
N PRO A 231 7.39 -9.65 -11.22
CA PRO A 231 7.82 -8.31 -11.63
C PRO A 231 6.72 -7.47 -12.31
N GLU A 232 5.71 -8.14 -12.88
CA GLU A 232 4.56 -7.50 -13.55
C GLU A 232 3.53 -6.86 -12.60
N GLU A 233 3.48 -7.20 -11.30
CA GLU A 233 2.68 -6.44 -10.31
C GLU A 233 3.18 -5.00 -10.10
N PHE A 234 4.42 -4.72 -10.52
CA PHE A 234 5.06 -3.41 -10.40
C PHE A 234 5.02 -2.60 -11.70
N MET A 235 4.42 -3.13 -12.76
CA MET A 235 4.17 -2.38 -13.99
C MET A 235 2.69 -2.05 -14.05
N VAL A 236 2.25 -1.04 -13.29
CA VAL A 236 1.10 -0.27 -13.74
C VAL A 236 1.58 0.37 -15.02
N ASN A 237 1.18 -0.19 -16.16
CA ASN A 237 1.48 0.37 -17.46
C ASN A 237 1.04 1.83 -17.44
N ALA A 238 2.00 2.74 -17.25
CA ALA A 238 1.96 4.07 -17.80
C ALA A 238 2.13 3.97 -19.33
N GLN A 239 1.40 3.07 -19.98
CA GLN A 239 0.80 3.44 -21.23
C GLN A 239 -0.35 4.36 -20.83
N SER A 240 -0.03 5.64 -20.72
CA SER A 240 -0.94 6.64 -21.25
C SER A 240 -1.28 6.14 -22.66
N THR A 241 -2.41 5.47 -22.83
CA THR A 241 -3.11 5.49 -24.10
C THR A 241 -3.19 6.97 -24.42
N LYS A 242 -2.34 7.40 -25.35
CA LYS A 242 -2.40 8.75 -25.90
C LYS A 242 -3.88 9.02 -26.11
N HIS A 243 -4.37 10.10 -25.53
CA HIS A 243 -5.55 10.78 -26.04
C HIS A 243 -5.33 10.95 -27.54
N GLN A 244 -5.84 10.01 -28.33
CA GLN A 244 -6.35 10.33 -29.64
C GLN A 244 -7.66 11.04 -29.36
N ASP A 245 -7.54 12.35 -29.11
CA ASP A 245 -8.37 13.24 -29.89
C ASP A 245 -8.27 12.76 -31.34
N ASN A 246 -9.38 12.28 -31.87
CA ASN A 246 -9.94 12.88 -33.07
C ASN A 246 -11.10 12.05 -33.60
N THR A 247 -12.11 12.81 -34.03
CA THR A 247 -12.96 12.53 -35.19
C THR A 247 -13.86 11.31 -35.10
N VAL A 248 -15.13 11.57 -35.44
CA VAL A 248 -16.13 10.58 -35.83
C VAL A 248 -15.60 9.80 -37.04
N ALA A 249 -14.76 8.81 -36.78
CA ALA A 249 -14.44 7.76 -37.73
C ALA A 249 -15.39 6.62 -37.41
N THR A 250 -16.37 6.43 -38.28
CA THR A 250 -17.27 5.27 -38.30
C THR A 250 -16.45 3.99 -38.29
N LEU A 251 -16.34 3.36 -37.11
CA LEU A 251 -15.72 2.06 -36.96
C LEU A 251 -16.56 1.02 -37.73
N PRO A 252 -15.95 0.12 -38.52
CA PRO A 252 -16.66 -1.02 -39.09
C PRO A 252 -17.19 -1.90 -37.95
N ALA A 253 -18.38 -2.47 -38.14
CA ALA A 253 -19.07 -3.30 -37.15
C ALA A 253 -18.12 -4.37 -36.56
N SER A 254 -17.86 -4.27 -35.26
CA SER A 254 -17.00 -5.19 -34.53
C SER A 254 -17.70 -6.54 -34.32
N ASN A 255 -17.05 -7.64 -34.69
CA ASN A 255 -17.50 -9.03 -34.47
C ASN A 255 -17.33 -9.43 -32.98
N TRP A 256 -18.07 -8.80 -32.08
CA TRP A 256 -18.18 -9.25 -30.70
C TRP A 256 -19.08 -10.50 -30.63
N THR A 257 -18.70 -11.48 -29.80
CA THR A 257 -19.51 -12.70 -29.62
C THR A 257 -20.74 -12.42 -28.77
N ASP A 258 -20.56 -11.69 -27.67
CA ASP A 258 -21.65 -11.26 -26.79
C ASP A 258 -21.62 -9.74 -26.60
N THR A 259 -22.81 -9.15 -26.44
CA THR A 259 -23.00 -7.79 -25.94
C THR A 259 -24.02 -7.83 -24.81
N ILE A 260 -23.61 -7.44 -23.62
CA ILE A 260 -24.38 -7.48 -22.37
C ILE A 260 -24.65 -6.04 -21.92
N GLN A 261 -25.89 -5.74 -21.52
CA GLN A 261 -26.26 -4.46 -20.91
C GLN A 261 -26.58 -4.67 -19.44
N LEU A 262 -25.85 -3.97 -18.58
CA LEU A 262 -25.94 -4.08 -17.12
C LEU A 262 -26.34 -2.72 -16.55
N SER A 263 -27.47 -2.64 -15.87
CA SER A 263 -27.92 -1.40 -15.22
C SER A 263 -27.54 -1.42 -13.75
N ILE A 264 -26.79 -0.40 -13.31
CA ILE A 264 -26.30 -0.26 -11.95
C ILE A 264 -27.07 0.91 -11.30
N PRO A 265 -27.87 0.67 -10.25
CA PRO A 265 -28.62 1.71 -9.56
C PRO A 265 -27.71 2.85 -9.07
N ALA A 266 -28.30 4.04 -8.88
CA ALA A 266 -27.61 5.14 -8.20
C ALA A 266 -27.09 4.67 -6.82
N ARG A 267 -25.83 4.96 -6.50
CA ARG A 267 -25.16 4.50 -5.27
C ARG A 267 -25.07 2.97 -5.11
N GLY A 268 -25.39 2.20 -6.15
CA GLY A 268 -25.33 0.74 -6.15
C GLY A 268 -23.98 0.18 -6.65
N ASP A 269 -23.88 -1.13 -6.67
CA ASP A 269 -22.79 -1.91 -7.24
C ASP A 269 -23.36 -3.10 -8.03
N LEU A 270 -22.53 -3.67 -8.90
CA LEU A 270 -22.83 -4.88 -9.64
C LEU A 270 -21.55 -5.64 -9.93
N GLU A 271 -21.60 -6.96 -9.77
CA GLU A 271 -20.52 -7.87 -10.14
C GLU A 271 -20.97 -8.78 -11.27
N TYR A 272 -20.17 -8.88 -12.33
CA TYR A 272 -20.43 -9.74 -13.49
C TYR A 272 -19.23 -10.64 -13.75
N LYS A 273 -19.44 -11.96 -13.67
CA LYS A 273 -18.38 -12.96 -13.78
C LYS A 273 -18.58 -13.91 -14.98
N LEU A 274 -17.46 -14.28 -15.57
CA LEU A 274 -17.32 -15.33 -16.57
C LEU A 274 -16.55 -16.50 -15.95
N GLN A 275 -16.88 -17.73 -16.36
CA GLN A 275 -16.09 -18.91 -16.03
C GLN A 275 -15.05 -19.18 -17.12
N GLN A 276 -13.79 -19.40 -16.72
CA GLN A 276 -12.68 -19.64 -17.64
C GLN A 276 -11.73 -20.74 -17.14
N ARG A 277 -11.04 -21.39 -18.08
CA ARG A 277 -9.96 -22.34 -17.84
C ARG A 277 -8.62 -21.62 -17.92
N GLN A 278 -7.60 -22.16 -17.26
CA GLN A 278 -6.24 -21.64 -17.37
C GLN A 278 -5.76 -21.66 -18.82
N GLY A 279 -5.23 -20.52 -19.28
CA GLY A 279 -4.73 -20.33 -20.64
C GLY A 279 -5.76 -19.83 -21.64
N ASP A 280 -7.05 -19.77 -21.28
CA ASP A 280 -8.11 -19.18 -22.09
C ASP A 280 -7.78 -17.70 -22.37
N ILE A 281 -8.07 -17.25 -23.60
CA ILE A 281 -7.86 -15.87 -24.03
C ILE A 281 -9.20 -15.25 -24.42
N PHE A 282 -9.49 -14.04 -23.92
CA PHE A 282 -10.64 -13.27 -24.36
C PHE A 282 -10.32 -11.79 -24.48
N GLU A 283 -11.08 -11.12 -25.34
CA GLU A 283 -11.08 -9.67 -25.51
C GLU A 283 -12.36 -9.08 -24.95
N TYR A 284 -12.26 -7.89 -24.36
CA TYR A 284 -13.39 -7.14 -23.84
C TYR A 284 -13.36 -5.67 -24.24
N SER A 285 -14.55 -5.08 -24.26
CA SER A 285 -14.76 -3.64 -24.34
C SER A 285 -16.01 -3.30 -23.57
N TRP A 286 -15.95 -2.38 -22.62
CA TRP A 286 -17.14 -1.86 -21.97
C TRP A 286 -17.19 -0.34 -21.98
N GLN A 287 -18.40 0.21 -21.97
CA GLN A 287 -18.64 1.65 -21.85
C GLN A 287 -19.92 1.95 -21.07
N THR A 288 -19.93 3.07 -20.36
CA THR A 288 -21.10 3.61 -19.67
C THR A 288 -21.91 4.49 -20.61
N ASN A 289 -23.24 4.48 -20.48
CA ASN A 289 -24.08 5.48 -21.14
C ASN A 289 -23.86 6.90 -20.60
N GLN A 290 -23.54 7.04 -19.31
CA GLN A 290 -23.29 8.30 -18.60
C GLN A 290 -22.55 8.05 -17.29
N GLY A 291 -21.84 9.06 -16.78
CA GLY A 291 -21.17 8.99 -15.48
C GLY A 291 -19.97 8.03 -15.47
N ARG A 292 -19.03 8.25 -14.55
CA ARG A 292 -17.90 7.33 -14.36
C ARG A 292 -18.30 6.24 -13.38
N LEU A 293 -17.77 5.03 -13.57
CA LEU A 293 -17.88 3.95 -12.61
C LEU A 293 -16.48 3.60 -12.11
N PHE A 294 -16.38 3.39 -10.80
CA PHE A 294 -15.24 2.63 -10.29
C PHE A 294 -15.41 1.18 -10.75
N TYR A 295 -14.32 0.55 -11.18
CA TYR A 295 -14.33 -0.85 -11.54
C TYR A 295 -13.06 -1.57 -11.08
N ASP A 296 -13.20 -2.87 -10.83
CA ASP A 296 -12.10 -3.80 -10.55
C ASP A 296 -12.29 -5.02 -11.45
N PHE A 297 -11.46 -5.13 -12.49
CA PHE A 297 -11.37 -6.32 -13.32
C PHE A 297 -10.45 -7.32 -12.64
N HIS A 298 -11.01 -8.43 -12.16
CA HIS A 298 -10.31 -9.36 -11.28
C HIS A 298 -10.68 -10.82 -11.57
N GLY A 299 -9.96 -11.75 -10.95
CA GLY A 299 -10.22 -13.18 -11.04
C GLY A 299 -10.01 -13.93 -9.74
N GLU A 300 -10.82 -14.95 -9.54
CA GLU A 300 -10.84 -15.81 -8.35
C GLU A 300 -10.50 -17.26 -8.77
N PRO A 301 -9.43 -17.86 -8.22
CA PRO A 301 -9.05 -19.23 -8.55
C PRO A 301 -10.13 -20.25 -8.17
N LYS A 302 -10.34 -21.23 -9.05
CA LYS A 302 -11.29 -22.31 -8.82
C LYS A 302 -10.94 -23.08 -7.54
N GLY A 303 -11.89 -23.15 -6.62
CA GLY A 303 -11.77 -23.93 -5.38
C GLY A 303 -11.03 -23.20 -4.26
N ASP A 304 -10.71 -21.92 -4.41
CA ASP A 304 -10.24 -21.11 -3.30
C ASP A 304 -11.37 -20.90 -2.26
N THR A 305 -11.04 -21.07 -0.99
CA THR A 305 -11.96 -20.83 0.14
C THR A 305 -11.46 -19.72 1.06
N THR A 306 -10.36 -19.05 0.68
CA THR A 306 -9.72 -18.02 1.50
C THR A 306 -10.28 -16.63 1.21
N GLY A 307 -10.96 -16.46 0.07
CA GLY A 307 -11.43 -15.17 -0.44
C GLY A 307 -10.34 -14.45 -1.23
N TYR A 308 -9.35 -15.18 -1.74
CA TYR A 308 -8.29 -14.63 -2.56
C TYR A 308 -8.82 -14.31 -3.97
N PHE A 309 -8.46 -13.13 -4.47
CA PHE A 309 -8.66 -12.72 -5.84
C PHE A 309 -7.41 -11.99 -6.35
N LYS A 310 -7.24 -11.96 -7.67
CA LYS A 310 -6.19 -11.21 -8.37
C LYS A 310 -6.84 -10.10 -9.18
N SER A 311 -6.53 -8.84 -8.88
CA SER A 311 -6.90 -7.70 -9.73
C SER A 311 -5.97 -7.60 -10.94
N PHE A 312 -6.55 -7.42 -12.12
CA PHE A 312 -5.84 -7.19 -13.38
C PHE A 312 -5.82 -5.70 -13.75
N GLU A 313 -6.93 -5.01 -13.52
CA GLU A 313 -7.09 -3.59 -13.82
C GLU A 313 -8.11 -2.97 -12.85
N LYS A 314 -7.82 -1.78 -12.34
CA LYS A 314 -8.69 -1.09 -11.37
C LYS A 314 -8.58 0.41 -11.53
N ASP A 315 -9.70 1.06 -11.83
CA ASP A 315 -9.76 2.52 -12.01
C ASP A 315 -11.20 3.06 -11.93
N THR A 316 -11.40 4.36 -12.14
CA THR A 316 -12.69 5.02 -12.27
C THR A 316 -12.82 5.70 -13.63
N GLN A 317 -13.45 5.01 -14.59
CA GLN A 317 -13.53 5.44 -15.99
C GLN A 317 -14.97 5.35 -16.53
N THR A 318 -15.17 5.83 -17.76
CA THR A 318 -16.42 5.65 -18.53
C THR A 318 -16.35 4.50 -19.53
N ASN A 319 -15.17 3.95 -19.78
CA ASN A 319 -14.95 2.80 -20.66
C ASN A 319 -13.63 2.12 -20.30
N ALA A 320 -13.46 0.88 -20.74
CA ALA A 320 -12.15 0.22 -20.82
C ALA A 320 -12.19 -0.88 -21.89
N THR A 321 -11.05 -1.18 -22.51
CA THR A 321 -10.89 -2.24 -23.50
C THR A 321 -9.60 -3.00 -23.25
N GLY A 322 -9.59 -4.30 -23.54
CA GLY A 322 -8.41 -5.10 -23.27
C GLY A 322 -8.50 -6.55 -23.73
N THR A 323 -7.43 -7.28 -23.45
CA THR A 323 -7.30 -8.71 -23.70
C THR A 323 -6.71 -9.36 -22.46
N LEU A 324 -7.28 -10.47 -22.01
CA LEU A 324 -6.74 -11.25 -20.89
C LEU A 324 -6.44 -12.68 -21.36
N GLN A 325 -5.22 -13.13 -21.10
CA GLN A 325 -4.88 -14.55 -21.06
C GLN A 325 -4.86 -14.99 -19.59
N THR A 326 -5.74 -15.92 -19.23
CA THR A 326 -5.89 -16.35 -17.84
C THR A 326 -4.69 -17.17 -17.36
N THR A 327 -4.21 -16.88 -16.16
CA THR A 327 -3.06 -17.60 -15.54
C THR A 327 -3.50 -18.74 -14.63
N PHE A 328 -4.79 -18.82 -14.31
CA PHE A 328 -5.42 -19.87 -13.51
C PHE A 328 -6.86 -20.12 -14.00
N ALA A 329 -7.39 -21.31 -13.73
CA ALA A 329 -8.80 -21.61 -13.94
C ALA A 329 -9.63 -21.02 -12.79
N GLY A 330 -10.82 -20.49 -13.09
CA GLY A 330 -11.62 -19.78 -12.11
C GLY A 330 -12.65 -18.85 -12.73
N THR A 331 -13.22 -17.98 -11.92
CA THR A 331 -14.09 -16.90 -12.41
C THR A 331 -13.29 -15.64 -12.62
N HIS A 332 -13.56 -14.93 -13.71
CA HIS A 332 -12.94 -13.65 -14.02
C HIS A 332 -14.04 -12.68 -14.44
N GLY A 333 -13.93 -11.42 -14.06
CA GLY A 333 -15.02 -10.49 -14.28
C GLY A 333 -14.78 -9.13 -13.69
N TRP A 334 -15.82 -8.32 -13.75
CA TRP A 334 -15.77 -6.94 -13.30
C TRP A 334 -16.71 -6.76 -12.13
N TYR A 335 -16.19 -6.12 -11.11
CA TYR A 335 -17.00 -5.42 -10.13
C TYR A 335 -17.09 -3.96 -10.54
N TRP A 336 -18.29 -3.40 -10.59
CA TRP A 336 -18.53 -1.97 -10.82
C TRP A 336 -19.24 -1.35 -9.61
N LYS A 337 -18.76 -0.19 -9.17
CA LYS A 337 -19.43 0.65 -8.16
C LYS A 337 -19.91 1.95 -8.78
N ASN A 338 -21.22 2.19 -8.69
CA ASN A 338 -21.83 3.43 -9.15
C ASN A 338 -21.92 4.44 -8.01
N ASN A 339 -20.95 5.36 -7.95
CA ASN A 339 -20.95 6.45 -6.99
C ASN A 339 -21.80 7.67 -7.42
N ASN A 340 -22.40 7.64 -8.62
CA ASN A 340 -23.25 8.72 -9.10
C ASN A 340 -24.60 8.73 -8.38
N ALA A 341 -25.25 9.90 -8.37
CA ALA A 341 -26.60 10.08 -7.84
C ALA A 341 -27.72 9.60 -8.80
N PHE A 342 -27.34 9.00 -9.93
CA PHE A 342 -28.24 8.50 -10.98
C PHE A 342 -27.80 7.10 -11.42
N PRO A 343 -28.71 6.27 -11.97
CA PRO A 343 -28.35 4.97 -12.50
C PRO A 343 -27.45 5.08 -13.74
N VAL A 344 -26.53 4.13 -13.88
CA VAL A 344 -25.59 4.04 -15.00
C VAL A 344 -25.75 2.67 -15.65
N THR A 345 -25.79 2.63 -16.97
CA THR A 345 -25.84 1.39 -17.75
C THR A 345 -24.49 1.15 -18.40
N VAL A 346 -23.91 -0.02 -18.14
CA VAL A 346 -22.71 -0.53 -18.79
C VAL A 346 -23.12 -1.37 -20.00
N THR A 347 -22.51 -1.09 -21.16
CA THR A 347 -22.55 -1.97 -22.33
C THR A 347 -21.22 -2.70 -22.40
N LEU A 348 -21.21 -3.99 -22.07
CA LEU A 348 -20.04 -4.87 -22.08
C LEU A 348 -20.06 -5.75 -23.33
N GLN A 349 -18.96 -5.79 -24.07
CA GLN A 349 -18.80 -6.58 -25.28
C GLN A 349 -17.61 -7.52 -25.10
N ILE A 350 -17.78 -8.79 -25.46
CA ILE A 350 -16.79 -9.84 -25.19
C ILE A 350 -16.69 -10.78 -26.38
N LYS A 351 -15.48 -11.30 -26.65
CA LYS A 351 -15.24 -12.38 -27.62
C LYS A 351 -14.03 -13.23 -27.18
N GLY A 352 -13.99 -14.49 -27.59
CA GLY A 352 -12.90 -15.43 -27.24
C GLY A 352 -13.38 -16.56 -26.33
N ASP A 353 -12.49 -17.06 -25.49
CA ASP A 353 -12.72 -18.24 -24.65
C ASP A 353 -13.31 -17.87 -23.28
N TYR A 354 -14.62 -18.07 -23.12
CA TYR A 354 -15.31 -17.91 -21.84
C TYR A 354 -16.62 -18.70 -21.80
N GLN A 355 -17.13 -18.90 -20.59
CA GLN A 355 -18.48 -19.38 -20.34
C GLN A 355 -19.26 -18.37 -19.51
N ARG A 356 -20.42 -17.96 -20.01
CA ARG A 356 -21.36 -17.05 -19.32
C ARG A 356 -22.10 -17.77 -18.20
N LEU A 357 -22.04 -17.20 -16.99
CA LEU A 357 -22.70 -17.75 -15.80
C LEU A 357 -24.16 -17.31 -15.70
N ASP A 358 -24.48 -16.10 -16.17
CA ASP A 358 -25.82 -15.51 -16.19
C ASP A 358 -26.84 -16.27 -17.07
N LEU A 359 -26.37 -17.15 -17.96
CA LEU A 359 -27.22 -17.98 -18.81
C LEU A 359 -27.58 -19.34 -18.19
N GLN A 360 -27.00 -19.71 -17.04
CA GLN A 360 -27.31 -20.96 -16.36
C GLN A 360 -28.58 -20.83 -15.51
N LYS A 361 -29.74 -21.26 -16.04
CA LYS A 361 -30.94 -21.49 -15.23
C LYS A 361 -30.66 -22.61 -14.22
N ALA A 362 -30.74 -22.31 -12.93
CA ALA A 362 -30.65 -23.30 -11.87
C ALA A 362 -31.79 -24.35 -12.02
N PRO A 363 -31.49 -25.66 -12.04
CA PRO A 363 -32.48 -26.68 -11.71
C PRO A 363 -32.79 -26.58 -10.20
N LEU A 364 -34.09 -26.58 -9.88
CA LEU A 364 -34.56 -26.82 -8.53
C LEU A 364 -34.06 -28.21 -8.07
N GLU A 365 -33.08 -28.27 -7.16
CA GLU A 365 -33.16 -29.04 -5.90
C GLU A 365 -31.82 -29.23 -5.15
N THR A 366 -31.96 -29.13 -3.82
CA THR A 366 -31.10 -29.66 -2.73
C THR A 366 -29.72 -29.04 -2.49
N ASN A 367 -29.76 -28.05 -1.58
CA ASN A 367 -28.69 -27.52 -0.73
C ASN A 367 -27.35 -28.31 -0.69
N PRO A 368 -26.25 -27.62 -0.98
CA PRO A 368 -25.12 -27.59 -0.07
C PRO A 368 -24.79 -26.16 0.37
N LEU A 369 -24.16 -26.08 1.54
CA LEU A 369 -23.78 -24.88 2.30
C LEU A 369 -23.34 -23.67 1.45
N PRO A 370 -23.68 -22.43 1.86
CA PRO A 370 -23.38 -21.24 1.08
C PRO A 370 -21.87 -21.09 0.91
N ILE A 371 -21.44 -21.11 -0.35
CA ILE A 371 -20.13 -20.58 -0.73
C ILE A 371 -20.19 -19.09 -0.41
N LYS A 372 -19.42 -18.66 0.59
CA LYS A 372 -19.22 -17.23 0.85
C LYS A 372 -18.35 -16.68 -0.28
N SER A 373 -18.96 -16.27 -1.39
CA SER A 373 -18.38 -15.24 -2.23
C SER A 373 -18.46 -13.91 -1.49
N THR A 374 -17.58 -12.98 -1.82
CA THR A 374 -17.60 -11.63 -1.23
C THR A 374 -18.86 -10.85 -1.62
N HIS A 375 -19.48 -11.14 -2.77
CA HIS A 375 -20.79 -10.65 -3.19
C HIS A 375 -21.50 -11.68 -4.11
N ASP A 376 -22.84 -11.72 -4.08
CA ASP A 376 -23.63 -12.64 -4.92
C ASP A 376 -23.58 -12.19 -6.39
N THR A 377 -23.15 -13.08 -7.29
CA THR A 377 -23.13 -12.84 -8.75
C THR A 377 -24.52 -12.90 -9.37
N LEU A 378 -24.79 -12.02 -10.35
CA LEU A 378 -25.92 -12.11 -11.27
C LEU A 378 -25.58 -12.92 -12.53
#